data_AF-A0AAF0LFG4-F1
#
_entry.id   AF-A0AAF0LFG4-F1
#
_cell.length_a   1.000
_cell.length_b   1.000
_cell.length_c   1.000
_cell.angle_alpha   90.00
_cell.angle_beta   90.00
_cell.angle_gamma   90.00
#
_symmetry.space_group_name_H-M   'P 1'
#
loop_
_entity.id
_entity.type
_entity.pdbx_description
1 polymer ?
#
loop_
_entity_poly.entity_id
_entity_poly.type
_entity_poly.pdbx_seq_one_letter_code
_entity_poly.pdbx_strand_id
1 'polypeptide(L)'
;MDDILRKAHTGERGNPGEFGTHDRPDAEVTLSTGALPGDVTLAPGEDDYLYAGPLGFDDLPPIGISRFEDGDAYLVSPTVPVPLLDWAPTNLTDEEKAAWVEDRRPAIETFLRNRYGAHLTGLDTWDDDVERIRRAGAEVSIVAEQNPDGTISHQAIADAVNRSSAVTMTNEFDDGTFGTLNASRLLREYLDTRAIAASADEMTPAAIDREVRARNGKRELRAETARAIARRLAYEAYDGIVDVPQPVPHLDDLAYSGHADKEELMADLRAIYAVEGRMNSRVRIDMLMTWILHGTPDRETATGA
;
A
#
# COMPACT_ATOMS: atom_id res chain seq x y z
N MET A 1 -21.94 35.44 32.32
CA MET A 1 -20.55 35.00 32.57
C MET A 1 -20.70 33.63 33.18
N ASP A 2 -20.80 32.61 32.33
CA ASP A 2 -21.00 31.22 32.74
C ASP A 2 -19.71 30.47 32.47
N ASP A 3 -18.97 30.22 33.54
CA ASP A 3 -17.82 29.32 33.56
C ASP A 3 -18.32 27.87 33.48
N ILE A 4 -18.09 27.23 32.33
CA ILE A 4 -18.28 25.78 32.20
C ILE A 4 -16.96 25.11 32.57
N LEU A 5 -16.83 24.81 33.86
CA LEU A 5 -15.92 23.80 34.39
C LEU A 5 -16.30 22.43 33.80
N ARG A 6 -15.51 21.89 32.87
CA ARG A 6 -15.62 20.49 32.44
C ARG A 6 -14.92 19.57 33.43
N LYS A 7 -15.65 18.53 33.82
CA LYS A 7 -15.27 17.44 34.72
C LYS A 7 -13.97 16.75 34.27
N ALA A 8 -13.06 16.60 35.22
CA ALA A 8 -12.04 15.56 35.19
C ALA A 8 -12.71 14.18 35.33
N HIS A 9 -12.41 13.26 34.43
CA HIS A 9 -12.52 11.83 34.69
C HIS A 9 -11.16 11.18 34.47
N THR A 10 -10.64 10.66 35.57
CA THR A 10 -9.48 9.80 35.71
C THR A 10 -9.70 8.45 35.04
N GLY A 11 -8.72 7.98 34.29
CA GLY A 11 -8.63 6.62 33.76
C GLY A 11 -7.23 6.38 33.21
N GLU A 12 -6.31 5.95 34.08
CA GLU A 12 -4.97 5.50 33.72
C GLU A 12 -5.02 4.32 32.75
N ARG A 13 -4.30 4.45 31.62
CA ARG A 13 -3.25 3.51 31.16
C ARG A 13 -2.44 4.24 30.10
N GLY A 14 -1.12 4.31 30.32
CA GLY A 14 -0.20 5.14 29.56
C GLY A 14 -0.28 4.90 28.07
N ASN A 15 -0.28 6.00 27.32
CA ASN A 15 -0.22 6.04 25.87
C ASN A 15 1.23 5.77 25.44
N PRO A 16 1.60 4.61 24.88
CA PRO A 16 2.89 4.41 24.25
C PRO A 16 2.73 4.85 22.78
N GLY A 17 2.58 6.15 22.58
CA GLY A 17 2.18 6.74 21.31
C GLY A 17 2.87 8.07 21.06
N GLU A 18 4.17 8.15 21.35
CA GLU A 18 5.01 9.20 20.76
C GLU A 18 5.28 8.79 19.31
N PHE A 19 4.36 9.19 18.44
CA PHE A 19 4.64 9.42 17.03
C PHE A 19 5.82 10.38 16.94
N GLY A 20 6.70 10.17 15.96
CA GLY A 20 7.90 10.98 15.76
C GLY A 20 7.55 12.45 15.92
N THR A 21 8.02 13.04 17.01
CA THR A 21 7.95 14.48 17.23
C THR A 21 8.79 15.08 16.13
N HIS A 22 8.16 15.64 15.10
CA HIS A 22 8.81 16.70 14.36
C HIS A 22 9.20 17.73 15.40
N ASP A 23 10.51 17.88 15.65
CA ASP A 23 11.05 18.97 16.43
C ASP A 23 10.54 20.25 15.78
N ARG A 24 9.53 20.86 16.42
CA ARG A 24 9.04 22.18 16.05
C ARG A 24 10.21 23.15 16.24
N PRO A 25 10.70 23.88 15.22
CA PRO A 25 10.95 25.28 15.50
C PRO A 25 9.59 25.89 15.86
N ASP A 26 9.54 26.70 16.91
CA ASP A 26 8.38 27.54 17.23
C ASP A 26 8.09 28.45 16.03
N ALA A 27 7.41 27.93 15.01
CA ALA A 27 6.96 28.68 13.86
C ALA A 27 5.64 29.33 14.27
N GLU A 28 5.70 30.64 14.53
CA GLU A 28 4.52 31.48 14.62
C GLU A 28 3.63 31.19 13.40
N VAL A 29 2.42 30.70 13.66
CA VAL A 29 1.34 30.71 12.68
C VAL A 29 1.19 32.17 12.27
N THR A 30 1.69 32.52 11.09
CA THR A 30 1.55 33.87 10.56
C THR A 30 0.12 33.97 10.05
N LEU A 31 -0.81 34.27 10.97
CA LEU A 31 -2.18 34.63 10.65
C LEU A 31 -2.13 35.89 9.81
N SER A 32 -2.16 35.73 8.48
CA SER A 32 -2.27 36.87 7.57
C SER A 32 -3.57 37.61 7.88
N THR A 33 -3.48 38.94 7.93
CA THR A 33 -4.59 39.84 8.29
C THR A 33 -5.70 39.78 7.24
N GLY A 34 -6.59 38.79 7.37
CA GLY A 34 -7.74 38.56 6.48
C GLY A 34 -8.47 37.24 6.72
N ALA A 35 -7.79 36.21 7.24
CA ALA A 35 -8.37 34.90 7.54
C ALA A 35 -9.39 34.98 8.69
N LEU A 36 -10.56 34.35 8.54
CA LEU A 36 -11.47 34.16 9.68
C LEU A 36 -10.83 33.17 10.67
N PRO A 37 -11.19 33.21 11.96
CA PRO A 37 -10.73 32.20 12.91
C PRO A 37 -11.08 30.78 12.41
N GLY A 38 -10.07 29.97 12.13
CA GLY A 38 -10.23 28.63 11.55
C GLY A 38 -10.07 28.54 10.03
N ASP A 39 -9.59 29.59 9.37
CA ASP A 39 -9.10 29.51 7.99
C ASP A 39 -7.59 29.33 7.98
N VAL A 40 -7.12 28.48 7.06
CA VAL A 40 -5.70 28.26 6.77
C VAL A 40 -5.34 29.06 5.52
N THR A 41 -4.15 29.68 5.55
CA THR A 41 -3.57 30.37 4.40
C THR A 41 -2.14 29.88 4.23
N LEU A 42 -1.84 29.30 3.07
CA LEU A 42 -0.49 28.89 2.68
C LEU A 42 -0.08 29.65 1.43
N ALA A 43 1.20 29.95 1.27
CA ALA A 43 1.72 30.39 -0.02
C ALA A 43 1.71 29.23 -1.04
N PRO A 44 1.71 29.49 -2.35
CA PRO A 44 1.80 28.43 -3.35
C PRO A 44 3.04 27.56 -3.13
N GLY A 45 2.85 26.23 -3.10
CA GLY A 45 3.91 25.26 -2.82
C GLY A 45 4.23 25.04 -1.34
N GLU A 46 3.59 25.75 -0.41
CA GLU A 46 3.74 25.51 1.03
C GLU A 46 2.80 24.38 1.51
N ASP A 47 3.25 23.70 2.56
CA ASP A 47 2.55 22.64 3.28
C ASP A 47 2.48 22.94 4.79
N ASP A 48 1.44 22.43 5.44
CA ASP A 48 1.20 22.51 6.88
C ASP A 48 0.35 21.31 7.35
N TYR A 49 0.21 21.14 8.67
CA TYR A 49 -0.55 20.05 9.29
C TYR A 49 -1.58 20.60 10.29
N LEU A 50 -2.82 20.15 10.17
CA LEU A 50 -3.86 20.45 11.14
C LEU A 50 -4.17 19.24 12.03
N TYR A 51 -4.32 19.49 13.33
CA TYR A 51 -4.84 18.47 14.24
C TYR A 51 -6.31 18.15 13.89
N ALA A 52 -6.65 16.86 13.79
CA ALA A 52 -7.92 16.41 13.23
C ALA A 52 -9.11 16.51 14.22
N GLY A 53 -8.86 16.49 15.53
CA GLY A 53 -9.91 16.58 16.55
C GLY A 53 -10.80 17.84 16.44
N PRO A 54 -10.23 19.06 16.28
CA PRO A 54 -10.98 20.28 16.00
C PRO A 54 -11.86 20.24 14.74
N LEU A 55 -11.61 19.31 13.82
CA LEU A 55 -12.37 19.09 12.59
C LEU A 55 -13.46 18.01 12.75
N GLY A 56 -13.58 17.42 13.95
CA GLY A 56 -14.55 16.35 14.24
C GLY A 56 -14.02 14.93 13.98
N PHE A 57 -12.71 14.77 13.78
CA PHE A 57 -12.06 13.48 13.53
C PHE A 57 -11.06 13.16 14.63
N ASP A 58 -11.55 12.86 15.84
CA ASP A 58 -10.71 12.58 17.01
C ASP A 58 -9.83 11.33 16.82
N ASP A 59 -10.26 10.39 15.96
CA ASP A 59 -9.56 9.13 15.69
C ASP A 59 -8.53 9.24 14.55
N LEU A 60 -8.43 10.41 13.90
CA LEU A 60 -7.44 10.63 12.84
C LEU A 60 -6.16 11.30 13.39
N PRO A 61 -4.98 10.87 12.92
CA PRO A 61 -3.75 11.65 12.96
C PRO A 61 -3.92 13.05 12.34
N PRO A 62 -2.93 13.96 12.54
CA PRO A 62 -2.91 15.24 11.86
C PRO A 62 -3.12 15.11 10.35
N ILE A 63 -3.93 16.01 9.78
CA ILE A 63 -4.26 16.05 8.37
C ILE A 63 -3.25 16.97 7.67
N GLY A 64 -2.55 16.43 6.67
CA GLY A 64 -1.66 17.23 5.83
C GLY A 64 -2.47 18.16 4.92
N ILE A 65 -1.99 19.37 4.75
CA ILE A 65 -2.56 20.38 3.86
C ILE A 65 -1.43 20.99 3.06
N SER A 66 -1.57 21.01 1.74
CA SER A 66 -0.62 21.73 0.88
C SER A 66 -1.36 22.58 -0.14
N ARG A 67 -0.73 23.68 -0.55
CA ARG A 67 -1.26 24.52 -1.63
C ARG A 67 -0.53 24.22 -2.92
N PHE A 68 -1.28 24.02 -4.00
CA PHE A 68 -0.68 23.80 -5.32
C PHE A 68 0.22 24.96 -5.74
N GLU A 69 1.24 24.67 -6.56
CA GLU A 69 2.21 25.67 -7.04
C GLU A 69 1.56 26.77 -7.89
N ASP A 70 0.47 26.43 -8.60
CA ASP A 70 -0.33 27.41 -9.35
C ASP A 70 -1.18 28.31 -8.45
N GLY A 71 -1.32 27.93 -7.17
CA GLY A 71 -2.09 28.66 -6.15
C GLY A 71 -3.61 28.48 -6.27
N ASP A 72 -4.09 27.60 -7.15
CA ASP A 72 -5.51 27.52 -7.52
C ASP A 72 -6.32 26.55 -6.66
N ALA A 73 -5.66 25.68 -5.89
CA ALA A 73 -6.33 24.74 -5.00
C ALA A 73 -5.45 24.30 -3.82
N TYR A 74 -6.09 23.63 -2.85
CA TYR A 74 -5.43 22.94 -1.75
C TYR A 74 -5.57 21.43 -1.92
N LEU A 75 -4.50 20.71 -1.60
CA LEU A 75 -4.52 19.28 -1.37
C LEU A 75 -4.70 19.04 0.13
N VAL A 76 -5.65 18.18 0.47
CA VAL A 76 -5.92 17.72 1.84
C VAL A 76 -5.61 16.23 1.88
N SER A 77 -4.70 15.85 2.77
CA SER A 77 -4.11 14.51 2.86
C SER A 77 -4.29 13.92 4.27
N PRO A 78 -5.50 13.43 4.63
CA PRO A 78 -5.66 12.63 5.85
C PRO A 78 -4.83 11.35 5.78
N THR A 79 -4.13 11.03 6.87
CA THR A 79 -3.42 9.76 7.05
C THR A 79 -4.20 8.88 8.02
N VAL A 80 -4.51 7.64 7.61
CA VAL A 80 -5.17 6.64 8.47
C VAL A 80 -4.13 5.61 8.93
N PRO A 81 -3.97 5.33 10.23
CA PRO A 81 -3.08 4.28 10.72
C PRO A 81 -3.47 2.91 10.15
N VAL A 82 -2.49 2.15 9.65
CA VAL A 82 -2.74 0.83 9.06
C VAL A 82 -2.15 -0.25 9.97
N PRO A 83 -2.95 -1.18 10.53
CA PRO A 83 -2.44 -2.22 11.42
C PRO A 83 -1.81 -3.38 10.63
N LEU A 84 -0.74 -3.09 9.85
CA LEU A 84 -0.12 -4.05 8.91
C LEU A 84 0.35 -5.35 9.58
N LEU A 85 0.87 -5.28 10.82
CA LEU A 85 1.29 -6.48 11.56
C LEU A 85 0.10 -7.37 11.99
N ASP A 86 -1.08 -6.79 12.17
CA ASP A 86 -2.28 -7.56 12.54
C ASP A 86 -2.92 -8.22 11.32
N TRP A 87 -2.63 -7.69 10.12
CA TRP A 87 -3.05 -8.29 8.86
C TRP A 87 -2.25 -9.54 8.51
N ALA A 88 -1.00 -9.62 8.93
CA ALA A 88 -0.16 -10.81 8.78
C ALA A 88 -0.73 -12.02 9.56
N PRO A 89 -0.39 -13.27 9.18
CA PRO A 89 -0.82 -14.47 9.90
C PRO A 89 -0.47 -14.43 11.39
N THR A 90 -1.40 -14.88 12.24
CA THR A 90 -1.28 -14.75 13.70
C THR A 90 -0.27 -15.72 14.33
N ASN A 91 0.19 -16.72 13.58
CA ASN A 91 1.16 -17.74 14.02
C ASN A 91 2.62 -17.33 13.82
N LEU A 92 2.87 -16.14 13.27
CA LEU A 92 4.21 -15.59 13.01
C LEU A 92 4.69 -14.71 14.17
N THR A 93 6.01 -14.66 14.41
CA THR A 93 6.60 -13.64 15.29
C THR A 93 6.52 -12.25 14.65
N ASP A 94 6.74 -11.18 15.42
CA ASP A 94 6.66 -9.82 14.88
C ASP A 94 7.70 -9.56 13.78
N GLU A 95 8.90 -10.15 13.87
CA GLU A 95 9.92 -10.10 12.82
C GLU A 95 9.49 -10.88 11.57
N GLU A 96 8.85 -12.04 11.75
CA GLU A 96 8.32 -12.82 10.64
C GLU A 96 7.12 -12.14 9.97
N LYS A 97 6.28 -11.45 10.75
CA LYS A 97 5.18 -10.61 10.25
C LYS A 97 5.71 -9.41 9.48
N ALA A 98 6.74 -8.75 10.00
CA ALA A 98 7.41 -7.65 9.30
C ALA A 98 7.91 -8.13 7.93
N ALA A 99 8.65 -9.25 7.88
CA ALA A 99 9.10 -9.85 6.63
C ALA A 99 7.93 -10.25 5.71
N TRP A 100 6.83 -10.78 6.25
CA TRP A 100 5.64 -11.11 5.48
C TRP A 100 5.00 -9.89 4.82
N VAL A 101 4.92 -8.76 5.55
CA VAL A 101 4.41 -7.48 5.05
C VAL A 101 5.33 -6.95 3.95
N GLU A 102 6.65 -6.99 4.15
CA GLU A 102 7.62 -6.56 3.14
C GLU A 102 7.47 -7.33 1.83
N ASP A 103 7.38 -8.66 1.93
CA ASP A 103 7.22 -9.52 0.76
C ASP A 103 5.93 -9.21 -0.04
N ARG A 104 4.92 -8.65 0.64
CA ARG A 104 3.59 -8.39 0.07
C ARG A 104 3.32 -6.91 -0.13
N ARG A 105 4.26 -6.02 0.24
CA ARG A 105 4.09 -4.57 0.19
C ARG A 105 3.57 -4.07 -1.16
N PRO A 106 4.10 -4.50 -2.32
CA PRO A 106 3.58 -4.02 -3.62
C PRO A 106 2.11 -4.41 -3.87
N ALA A 107 1.69 -5.58 -3.39
CA ALA A 107 0.32 -6.05 -3.49
C ALA A 107 -0.60 -5.30 -2.51
N ILE A 108 -0.14 -5.06 -1.28
CA ILE A 108 -0.85 -4.25 -0.26
C ILE A 108 -1.05 -2.82 -0.76
N GLU A 109 -0.01 -2.17 -1.30
CA GLU A 109 -0.11 -0.84 -1.90
C GLU A 109 -1.12 -0.81 -3.06
N THR A 110 -1.13 -1.84 -3.90
CA THR A 110 -2.10 -1.94 -4.99
C THR A 110 -3.53 -2.11 -4.47
N PHE A 111 -3.72 -2.91 -3.43
CA PHE A 111 -5.02 -3.05 -2.76
C PHE A 111 -5.51 -1.71 -2.19
N LEU A 112 -4.68 -1.02 -1.43
CA LEU A 112 -5.01 0.28 -0.81
C LEU A 112 -5.33 1.33 -1.87
N ARG A 113 -4.52 1.41 -2.93
CA ARG A 113 -4.73 2.33 -4.05
C ARG A 113 -6.04 2.02 -4.78
N ASN A 114 -6.31 0.77 -5.12
CA ASN A 114 -7.48 0.43 -5.92
C ASN A 114 -8.78 0.54 -5.11
N ARG A 115 -8.75 0.18 -3.83
CA ARG A 115 -9.94 0.18 -2.97
C ARG A 115 -10.26 1.55 -2.40
N TYR A 116 -9.23 2.27 -1.97
CA TYR A 116 -9.38 3.53 -1.23
C TYR A 116 -8.75 4.73 -1.93
N GLY A 117 -8.04 4.57 -3.04
CA GLY A 117 -7.25 5.67 -3.60
C GLY A 117 -6.14 6.12 -2.65
N ALA A 118 -5.65 5.22 -1.80
CA ALA A 118 -4.68 5.54 -0.74
C ALA A 118 -3.28 5.03 -1.08
N HIS A 119 -2.27 5.73 -0.55
CA HIS A 119 -0.86 5.37 -0.65
C HIS A 119 -0.28 5.06 0.73
N LEU A 120 0.49 3.97 0.83
CA LEU A 120 1.14 3.59 2.08
C LEU A 120 2.28 4.58 2.39
N THR A 121 2.35 5.06 3.63
CA THR A 121 3.29 6.08 4.11
C THR A 121 3.87 5.69 5.48
N GLY A 122 4.88 6.42 5.94
CA GLY A 122 5.56 6.19 7.21
C GLY A 122 6.59 5.06 7.19
N LEU A 123 6.71 4.32 6.07
CA LEU A 123 7.60 3.16 5.93
C LEU A 123 9.09 3.50 5.73
N ASP A 124 9.46 4.77 5.64
CA ASP A 124 10.87 5.21 5.47
C ASP A 124 11.38 6.00 6.68
N THR A 125 10.60 6.06 7.76
CA THR A 125 10.85 6.99 8.89
C THR A 125 11.64 6.38 10.05
N TRP A 126 11.93 5.07 10.01
CA TRP A 126 12.57 4.34 11.12
C TRP A 126 13.57 3.28 10.60
N ASP A 127 14.64 3.07 11.36
CA ASP A 127 15.67 2.06 11.05
C ASP A 127 15.23 0.63 11.46
N ASP A 128 14.26 0.49 12.36
CA ASP A 128 13.75 -0.80 12.84
C ASP A 128 12.54 -1.24 12.02
N ASP A 129 12.66 -2.40 11.36
CA ASP A 129 11.63 -2.92 10.46
C ASP A 129 10.27 -3.14 11.14
N VAL A 130 10.25 -3.57 12.40
CA VAL A 130 9.00 -3.87 13.11
C VAL A 130 8.31 -2.57 13.52
N GLU A 131 9.04 -1.63 14.11
CA GLU A 131 8.47 -0.33 14.50
C GLU A 131 8.01 0.49 13.28
N ARG A 132 8.76 0.43 12.19
CA ARG A 132 8.41 1.05 10.91
C ARG A 132 7.07 0.55 10.38
N ILE A 133 6.84 -0.75 10.41
CA ILE A 133 5.59 -1.37 9.95
C ILE A 133 4.44 -1.13 10.95
N ARG A 134 4.71 -1.14 12.26
CA ARG A 134 3.69 -0.81 13.29
C ARG A 134 3.13 0.60 13.15
N ARG A 135 3.95 1.52 12.66
CA ARG A 135 3.62 2.95 12.52
C ARG A 135 3.21 3.33 11.10
N ALA A 136 3.06 2.36 10.20
CA ALA A 136 2.64 2.62 8.84
C ALA A 136 1.26 3.29 8.81
N GLY A 137 1.11 4.26 7.92
CA GLY A 137 -0.15 4.93 7.64
C GLY A 137 -0.53 4.78 6.18
N ALA A 138 -1.77 5.09 5.84
CA ALA A 138 -2.20 5.22 4.46
C ALA A 138 -2.78 6.62 4.25
N GLU A 139 -2.17 7.35 3.33
CA GLU A 139 -2.55 8.71 2.97
C GLU A 139 -3.57 8.68 1.83
N VAL A 140 -4.64 9.44 1.97
CA VAL A 140 -5.60 9.70 0.88
C VAL A 140 -5.49 11.17 0.51
N SER A 141 -5.16 11.49 -0.74
CA SER A 141 -5.03 12.88 -1.18
C SER A 141 -6.29 13.34 -1.91
N ILE A 142 -6.89 14.45 -1.47
CA ILE A 142 -8.15 15.00 -2.00
C ILE A 142 -7.99 16.50 -2.25
N VAL A 143 -8.46 16.96 -3.40
CA VAL A 143 -8.50 18.39 -3.68
C VAL A 143 -9.67 19.04 -2.94
N ALA A 144 -9.38 20.11 -2.21
CA ALA A 144 -10.36 20.95 -1.55
C ALA A 144 -10.46 22.32 -2.23
N GLU A 145 -11.68 22.84 -2.29
CA GLU A 145 -11.94 24.14 -2.92
C GLU A 145 -11.43 25.27 -2.01
N GLN A 146 -10.71 26.21 -2.62
CA GLN A 146 -10.28 27.43 -1.94
C GLN A 146 -11.39 28.49 -1.94
N ASN A 147 -11.37 29.35 -0.93
CA ASN A 147 -12.18 30.55 -0.86
C ASN A 147 -11.71 31.58 -1.91
N PRO A 148 -12.55 32.57 -2.29
CA PRO A 148 -12.17 33.62 -3.25
C PRO A 148 -10.97 34.48 -2.83
N ASP A 149 -10.62 34.50 -1.54
CA ASP A 149 -9.46 35.20 -0.99
C ASP A 149 -8.18 34.33 -0.97
N GLY A 150 -8.25 33.10 -1.49
CA GLY A 150 -7.13 32.15 -1.55
C GLY A 150 -6.87 31.38 -0.26
N THR A 151 -7.75 31.51 0.75
CA THR A 151 -7.70 30.72 1.99
C THR A 151 -8.48 29.41 1.84
N ILE A 152 -8.33 28.49 2.79
CA ILE A 152 -9.18 27.32 2.92
C ILE A 152 -9.76 27.25 4.34
N SER A 153 -11.07 27.05 4.45
CA SER A 153 -11.73 26.96 5.75
C SER A 153 -11.64 25.55 6.37
N HIS A 154 -11.67 25.46 7.70
CA HIS A 154 -11.81 24.19 8.41
C HIS A 154 -13.03 23.37 7.94
N GLN A 155 -14.15 24.02 7.59
CA GLN A 155 -15.31 23.31 7.05
C GLN A 155 -15.01 22.69 5.69
N ALA A 156 -14.32 23.40 4.80
CA ALA A 156 -13.93 22.86 3.49
C ALA A 156 -12.97 21.67 3.63
N ILE A 157 -12.05 21.72 4.60
CA ILE A 157 -11.15 20.61 4.94
C ILE A 157 -11.95 19.42 5.46
N ALA A 158 -12.85 19.65 6.43
CA ALA A 158 -13.69 18.59 6.99
C ALA A 158 -14.61 17.96 5.94
N ASP A 159 -15.18 18.76 5.04
CA ASP A 159 -15.99 18.28 3.93
C ASP A 159 -15.16 17.46 2.92
N ALA A 160 -13.91 17.87 2.64
CA ALA A 160 -13.00 17.10 1.79
C ALA A 160 -12.67 15.74 2.41
N VAL A 161 -12.37 15.69 3.71
CA VAL A 161 -12.12 14.43 4.45
C VAL A 161 -13.37 13.55 4.45
N ASN A 162 -14.56 14.10 4.69
CA ASN A 162 -15.82 13.35 4.67
C ASN A 162 -16.17 12.77 3.28
N ARG A 163 -15.76 13.43 2.19
CA ARG A 163 -15.93 12.90 0.83
C ARG A 163 -14.86 11.87 0.45
N SER A 164 -13.81 11.76 1.25
CA SER A 164 -12.71 10.82 0.99
C SER A 164 -13.02 9.41 1.47
N SER A 165 -12.18 8.47 1.06
CA SER A 165 -12.17 7.11 1.59
C SER A 165 -11.57 6.99 2.99
N ALA A 166 -10.95 8.03 3.56
CA ALA A 166 -10.28 7.96 4.86
C ALA A 166 -11.25 7.55 5.98
N VAL A 167 -12.47 8.08 5.98
CA VAL A 167 -13.52 7.70 6.94
C VAL A 167 -13.92 6.23 6.78
N THR A 168 -14.05 5.76 5.53
CA THR A 168 -14.32 4.35 5.24
C THR A 168 -13.17 3.46 5.73
N MET A 169 -11.92 3.88 5.53
CA MET A 169 -10.74 3.14 6.00
C MET A 169 -10.71 3.03 7.52
N THR A 170 -10.92 4.12 8.26
CA THR A 170 -10.99 4.09 9.73
C THR A 170 -12.03 3.09 10.22
N ASN A 171 -13.20 3.03 9.57
CA ASN A 171 -14.26 2.10 9.92
C ASN A 171 -13.97 0.63 9.53
N GLU A 172 -13.25 0.39 8.43
CA GLU A 172 -12.94 -0.96 7.95
C GLU A 172 -11.65 -1.55 8.55
N PHE A 173 -10.75 -0.71 9.05
CA PHE A 173 -9.49 -1.12 9.69
C PHE A 173 -9.67 -1.45 11.17
N ASP A 174 -10.76 -1.00 11.78
CA ASP A 174 -11.16 -1.45 13.11
C ASP A 174 -11.65 -2.91 13.03
N ASP A 175 -10.74 -3.84 13.34
CA ASP A 175 -11.02 -5.27 13.44
C ASP A 175 -12.00 -5.59 14.62
N GLY A 176 -12.39 -4.58 15.41
CA GLY A 176 -13.32 -4.67 16.53
C GLY A 176 -14.72 -4.09 16.27
N THR A 177 -15.73 -4.96 16.36
CA THR A 177 -17.12 -4.65 16.77
C THR A 177 -18.06 -3.82 15.87
N PHE A 178 -17.63 -3.03 14.88
CA PHE A 178 -18.59 -2.19 14.11
C PHE A 178 -18.54 -2.29 12.57
N GLY A 179 -17.51 -2.90 11.97
CA GLY A 179 -17.39 -3.04 10.52
C GLY A 179 -18.11 -4.28 9.93
N THR A 180 -18.86 -4.09 8.84
CA THR A 180 -19.44 -5.21 8.04
C THR A 180 -18.44 -5.83 7.06
N LEU A 181 -17.35 -5.12 6.77
CA LEU A 181 -16.24 -5.55 5.93
C LEU A 181 -14.93 -5.29 6.68
N ASN A 182 -14.33 -6.35 7.18
CA ASN A 182 -13.03 -6.31 7.81
C ASN A 182 -11.94 -6.18 6.73
N ALA A 183 -11.16 -5.10 6.75
CA ALA A 183 -10.11 -4.85 5.76
C ALA A 183 -8.99 -5.89 5.80
N SER A 184 -8.66 -6.43 6.98
CA SER A 184 -7.66 -7.50 7.10
C SER A 184 -8.14 -8.77 6.39
N ARG A 185 -9.42 -9.12 6.51
CA ARG A 185 -10.04 -10.21 5.74
C ARG A 185 -10.02 -9.94 4.24
N LEU A 186 -10.44 -8.75 3.81
CA LEU A 186 -10.47 -8.40 2.39
C LEU A 186 -9.08 -8.39 1.76
N LEU A 187 -8.07 -7.91 2.49
CA LEU A 187 -6.69 -7.96 2.04
C LEU A 187 -6.22 -9.40 1.90
N ARG A 188 -6.49 -10.28 2.89
CA ARG A 188 -6.11 -11.70 2.78
C ARG A 188 -6.77 -12.37 1.58
N GLU A 189 -8.07 -12.17 1.38
CA GLU A 189 -8.79 -12.65 0.19
C GLU A 189 -8.17 -12.12 -1.11
N TYR A 190 -7.80 -10.84 -1.14
CA TYR A 190 -7.10 -10.25 -2.28
C TYR A 190 -5.73 -10.92 -2.51
N LEU A 191 -4.91 -11.09 -1.47
CA LEU A 191 -3.60 -11.71 -1.56
C LEU A 191 -3.66 -13.18 -1.98
N ASP A 192 -4.68 -13.93 -1.55
CA ASP A 192 -4.89 -15.34 -1.90
C ASP A 192 -5.10 -15.53 -3.42
N THR A 193 -5.70 -14.53 -4.07
CA THR A 193 -5.91 -14.52 -5.52
C THR A 193 -4.68 -14.08 -6.32
N ARG A 194 -3.59 -13.66 -5.66
CA ARG A 194 -2.42 -13.04 -6.32
C ARG A 194 -1.21 -13.95 -6.30
N ALA A 195 -0.53 -14.05 -7.44
CA ALA A 195 0.81 -14.58 -7.52
C ALA A 195 1.78 -13.49 -7.03
N ILE A 196 2.57 -13.76 -5.99
CA ILE A 196 3.45 -12.75 -5.36
C ILE A 196 4.91 -13.24 -5.43
N ALA A 197 5.75 -12.45 -6.09
CA ALA A 197 7.17 -12.66 -6.28
C ALA A 197 7.95 -11.40 -5.83
N ALA A 198 8.09 -11.25 -4.51
CA ALA A 198 8.61 -10.05 -3.85
C ALA A 198 10.00 -9.60 -4.30
N SER A 199 10.85 -10.54 -4.75
CA SER A 199 12.26 -10.23 -4.99
C SER A 199 12.45 -9.30 -6.18
N ALA A 200 13.27 -8.25 -5.99
CA ALA A 200 13.75 -7.37 -7.04
C ALA A 200 15.06 -7.86 -7.69
N ASP A 201 15.60 -8.99 -7.24
CA ASP A 201 16.90 -9.49 -7.72
C ASP A 201 16.86 -9.81 -9.21
N GLU A 202 17.81 -9.22 -9.93
CA GLU A 202 17.94 -9.46 -11.35
C GLU A 202 18.71 -10.77 -11.60
N MET A 203 18.05 -11.72 -12.26
CA MET A 203 18.70 -12.93 -12.74
C MET A 203 19.10 -12.78 -14.21
N THR A 204 20.36 -13.11 -14.52
CA THR A 204 20.81 -13.22 -15.91
C THR A 204 20.09 -14.37 -16.63
N PRO A 205 19.92 -14.32 -17.97
CA PRO A 205 19.32 -15.42 -18.73
C PRO A 205 19.98 -16.78 -18.47
N ALA A 206 21.31 -16.80 -18.30
CA ALA A 206 22.05 -18.02 -17.99
C ALA A 206 21.78 -18.56 -16.58
N ALA A 207 21.51 -17.69 -15.60
CA ALA A 207 21.12 -18.09 -14.26
C ALA A 207 19.69 -18.67 -14.25
N ILE A 208 18.77 -18.05 -14.99
CA ILE A 208 17.41 -18.56 -15.18
C ILE A 208 17.47 -19.98 -15.76
N ASP A 209 18.21 -20.17 -16.86
CA ASP A 209 18.32 -21.48 -17.52
C ASP A 209 18.96 -22.54 -16.62
N ARG A 210 19.94 -22.14 -15.80
CA ARG A 210 20.57 -23.03 -14.82
C ARG A 210 19.58 -23.48 -13.75
N GLU A 211 18.81 -22.55 -13.18
CA GLU A 211 17.82 -22.86 -12.15
C GLU A 211 16.69 -23.71 -12.73
N VAL A 212 16.14 -23.33 -13.89
CA VAL A 212 15.10 -24.08 -14.62
C VAL A 212 15.56 -25.52 -14.88
N ARG A 213 16.79 -25.73 -15.37
CA ARG A 213 17.33 -27.08 -15.57
C ARG A 213 17.53 -27.84 -14.27
N ALA A 214 18.04 -27.20 -13.22
CA ALA A 214 18.26 -27.82 -11.92
C ALA A 214 16.94 -28.22 -11.22
N ARG A 215 15.85 -27.53 -11.56
CA ARG A 215 14.51 -27.69 -10.99
C ARG A 215 13.53 -28.41 -11.91
N ASN A 216 13.92 -28.77 -13.12
CA ASN A 216 13.05 -29.49 -14.05
C ASN A 216 12.58 -30.82 -13.42
N GLY A 217 11.28 -30.96 -13.16
CA GLY A 217 10.68 -32.07 -12.42
C GLY A 217 10.57 -31.91 -10.90
N LYS A 218 11.02 -30.78 -10.33
CA LYS A 218 10.81 -30.37 -8.93
C LYS A 218 9.79 -29.24 -8.85
N ARG A 219 9.00 -29.21 -7.77
CA ARG A 219 7.83 -28.33 -7.64
C ARG A 219 8.14 -26.88 -7.25
N GLU A 220 9.29 -26.60 -6.65
CA GLU A 220 9.55 -25.29 -6.05
C GLU A 220 10.53 -24.46 -6.87
N LEU A 221 9.98 -23.50 -7.63
CA LEU A 221 10.69 -22.31 -8.08
C LEU A 221 10.81 -21.31 -6.93
N ARG A 222 11.92 -20.56 -6.89
CA ARG A 222 12.04 -19.41 -5.99
C ARG A 222 11.33 -18.20 -6.58
N ALA A 223 10.92 -17.25 -5.73
CA ALA A 223 10.23 -16.03 -6.15
C ALA A 223 11.08 -15.20 -7.14
N GLU A 224 12.39 -15.08 -6.90
CA GLU A 224 13.35 -14.41 -7.79
C GLU A 224 13.29 -15.01 -9.20
N THR A 225 13.30 -16.34 -9.27
CA THR A 225 13.30 -17.08 -10.53
C THR A 225 11.96 -16.95 -11.24
N ALA A 226 10.84 -16.99 -10.50
CA ALA A 226 9.51 -16.80 -11.07
C ALA A 226 9.39 -15.40 -11.73
N ARG A 227 9.81 -14.34 -11.02
CA ARG A 227 9.82 -12.97 -11.55
C ARG A 227 10.75 -12.82 -12.75
N ALA A 228 11.93 -13.43 -12.70
CA ALA A 228 12.87 -13.38 -13.81
C ALA A 228 12.37 -14.13 -15.06
N ILE A 229 11.69 -15.26 -14.88
CA ILE A 229 10.98 -15.96 -15.97
C ILE A 229 9.88 -15.07 -16.54
N ALA A 230 9.07 -14.43 -15.69
CA ALA A 230 8.02 -13.52 -16.12
C ALA A 230 8.58 -12.36 -16.96
N ARG A 231 9.61 -11.66 -16.49
CA ARG A 231 10.32 -10.60 -17.24
C ARG A 231 10.81 -11.08 -18.59
N ARG A 232 11.38 -12.29 -18.64
CA ARG A 232 11.91 -12.85 -19.88
C ARG A 232 10.80 -13.15 -20.89
N LEU A 233 9.69 -13.72 -20.44
CA LEU A 233 8.54 -14.03 -21.29
C LEU A 233 7.84 -12.76 -21.77
N ALA A 234 7.69 -11.75 -20.90
CA ALA A 234 7.17 -10.43 -21.23
C ALA A 234 7.99 -9.76 -22.33
N TYR A 235 9.33 -9.74 -22.17
CA TYR A 235 10.24 -9.23 -23.19
C TYR A 235 10.12 -9.99 -24.52
N GLU A 236 10.05 -11.32 -24.48
CA GLU A 236 9.91 -12.13 -25.71
C GLU A 236 8.57 -11.90 -26.43
N ALA A 237 7.49 -11.62 -25.69
CA ALA A 237 6.20 -11.23 -26.27
C ALA A 237 6.26 -9.80 -26.85
N TYR A 238 6.83 -8.84 -26.12
CA TYR A 238 6.91 -7.44 -26.52
C TYR A 238 7.78 -7.22 -27.77
N ASP A 239 8.94 -7.87 -27.85
CA ASP A 239 9.84 -7.78 -29.01
C ASP A 239 9.33 -8.56 -30.25
N GLY A 240 8.14 -9.16 -30.18
CA GLY A 240 7.56 -9.97 -31.26
C GLY A 240 8.36 -11.25 -31.55
N ILE A 241 9.18 -11.70 -30.59
CA ILE A 241 9.91 -12.98 -30.69
C ILE A 241 8.89 -14.13 -30.57
N VAL A 242 7.86 -13.94 -29.75
CA VAL A 242 6.65 -14.77 -29.71
C VAL A 242 5.51 -13.95 -30.29
N ASP A 243 4.88 -14.45 -31.35
CA ASP A 243 3.71 -13.82 -31.97
C ASP A 243 2.46 -14.11 -31.14
N VAL A 244 2.32 -13.38 -30.03
CA VAL A 244 1.16 -13.49 -29.14
C VAL A 244 0.04 -12.61 -29.70
N PRO A 245 -1.16 -13.15 -29.97
CA PRO A 245 -2.24 -12.39 -30.60
C PRO A 245 -2.86 -11.29 -29.71
N GLN A 246 -2.51 -11.25 -28.43
CA GLN A 246 -3.01 -10.28 -27.45
C GLN A 246 -1.89 -9.83 -26.50
N PRO A 247 -1.97 -8.60 -25.96
CA PRO A 247 -1.07 -8.15 -24.91
C PRO A 247 -1.18 -9.05 -23.66
N VAL A 248 -0.09 -9.15 -22.90
CA VAL A 248 0.04 -10.01 -21.69
C VAL A 248 0.28 -9.16 -20.43
N PRO A 249 -0.65 -8.26 -20.06
CA PRO A 249 -0.42 -7.26 -19.03
C PRO A 249 -0.16 -7.84 -17.63
N HIS A 250 -0.72 -9.01 -17.31
CA HIS A 250 -0.54 -9.62 -15.98
C HIS A 250 0.84 -10.27 -15.86
N LEU A 251 1.43 -10.66 -16.99
CA LEU A 251 2.83 -11.06 -17.03
C LEU A 251 3.76 -9.87 -16.76
N ASP A 252 3.43 -8.69 -17.30
CA ASP A 252 4.13 -7.45 -17.01
C ASP A 252 3.96 -7.04 -15.54
N ASP A 253 2.76 -7.16 -14.97
CA ASP A 253 2.52 -6.89 -13.55
C ASP A 253 3.40 -7.78 -12.66
N LEU A 254 3.46 -9.09 -12.92
CA LEU A 254 4.33 -9.98 -12.16
C LEU A 254 5.82 -9.60 -12.36
N ALA A 255 6.21 -9.32 -13.60
CA ALA A 255 7.58 -8.99 -13.98
C ALA A 255 8.09 -7.70 -13.29
N TYR A 256 7.28 -6.64 -13.29
CA TYR A 256 7.68 -5.30 -12.91
C TYR A 256 7.14 -4.86 -11.55
N SER A 257 5.91 -5.22 -11.21
CA SER A 257 5.31 -4.93 -9.90
C SER A 257 5.51 -6.04 -8.87
N GLY A 258 5.97 -7.22 -9.28
CA GLY A 258 6.24 -8.34 -8.38
C GLY A 258 4.97 -9.06 -7.90
N HIS A 259 3.80 -8.72 -8.43
CA HIS A 259 2.57 -9.45 -8.17
C HIS A 259 1.61 -9.36 -9.36
N ALA A 260 0.73 -10.34 -9.52
CA ALA A 260 -0.31 -10.34 -10.55
C ALA A 260 -1.48 -11.22 -10.14
N ASP A 261 -2.65 -11.02 -10.76
CA ASP A 261 -3.80 -11.91 -10.56
C ASP A 261 -3.49 -13.32 -11.05
N LYS A 262 -3.73 -14.36 -10.23
CA LYS A 262 -3.41 -15.75 -10.59
C LYS A 262 -4.18 -16.22 -11.81
N GLU A 263 -5.47 -15.89 -11.91
CA GLU A 263 -6.32 -16.38 -12.98
C GLU A 263 -5.98 -15.70 -14.29
N GLU A 264 -5.83 -14.38 -14.26
CA GLU A 264 -5.50 -13.59 -15.45
C GLU A 264 -4.06 -13.87 -15.93
N LEU A 265 -3.09 -14.01 -15.02
CA LEU A 265 -1.73 -14.43 -15.37
C LEU A 265 -1.71 -15.83 -15.99
N MET A 266 -2.52 -16.77 -15.50
CA MET A 266 -2.65 -18.09 -16.10
C MET A 266 -3.25 -18.01 -17.51
N ALA A 267 -4.16 -17.08 -17.78
CA ALA A 267 -4.69 -16.84 -19.12
C ALA A 267 -3.60 -16.32 -20.07
N ASP A 268 -2.82 -15.31 -19.64
CA ASP A 268 -1.69 -14.76 -20.40
C ASP A 268 -0.68 -15.86 -20.76
N LEU A 269 -0.30 -16.69 -19.78
CA LEU A 269 0.65 -17.79 -20.00
C LEU A 269 0.11 -18.86 -20.95
N ARG A 270 -1.20 -19.16 -20.91
CA ARG A 270 -1.82 -20.11 -21.87
C ARG A 270 -1.84 -19.54 -23.28
N ALA A 271 -2.06 -18.24 -23.43
CA ALA A 271 -2.00 -17.58 -24.74
C ALA A 271 -0.60 -17.69 -25.35
N ILE A 272 0.46 -17.43 -24.57
CA ILE A 272 1.85 -17.62 -25.00
C ILE A 272 2.13 -19.09 -25.34
N TYR A 273 1.71 -20.02 -24.47
CA TYR A 273 1.96 -21.46 -24.66
C TYR A 273 1.38 -22.01 -25.96
N ALA A 274 0.21 -21.51 -26.38
CA ALA A 274 -0.49 -21.96 -27.58
C ALA A 274 0.28 -21.67 -28.88
N VAL A 275 1.07 -20.60 -28.91
CA VAL A 275 1.82 -20.14 -30.10
C VAL A 275 3.31 -20.42 -30.00
N GLU A 276 3.85 -20.61 -28.80
CA GLU A 276 5.27 -20.86 -28.58
C GLU A 276 5.70 -22.25 -29.08
N GLY A 277 6.66 -22.29 -30.01
CA GLY A 277 7.24 -23.53 -30.54
C GLY A 277 8.56 -23.95 -29.87
N ARG A 278 9.21 -23.06 -29.13
CA ARG A 278 10.54 -23.28 -28.55
C ARG A 278 10.44 -24.05 -27.24
N MET A 279 11.12 -25.19 -27.18
CA MET A 279 11.11 -26.08 -26.00
C MET A 279 11.51 -25.38 -24.71
N ASN A 280 12.53 -24.53 -24.74
CA ASN A 280 13.01 -23.82 -23.54
C ASN A 280 11.95 -22.86 -22.98
N SER A 281 11.26 -22.12 -23.85
CA SER A 281 10.20 -21.20 -23.42
C SER A 281 8.99 -21.96 -22.88
N ARG A 282 8.60 -23.09 -23.49
CA ARG A 282 7.55 -23.96 -22.94
C ARG A 282 7.87 -24.49 -21.55
N VAL A 283 9.09 -24.97 -21.32
CA VAL A 283 9.51 -25.45 -19.99
C VAL A 283 9.42 -24.32 -18.96
N ARG A 284 9.82 -23.10 -19.31
CA ARG A 284 9.69 -21.94 -18.41
C ARG A 284 8.24 -21.61 -18.09
N ILE A 285 7.36 -21.65 -19.10
CA ILE A 285 5.92 -21.42 -18.94
C ILE A 285 5.32 -22.51 -18.02
N ASP A 286 5.60 -23.79 -18.28
CA ASP A 286 5.10 -24.90 -17.47
C ASP A 286 5.54 -24.77 -16.00
N MET A 287 6.80 -24.39 -15.77
CA MET A 287 7.31 -24.16 -14.42
C MET A 287 6.64 -22.96 -13.74
N LEU A 288 6.45 -21.85 -14.46
CA LEU A 288 5.80 -20.66 -13.90
C LEU A 288 4.31 -20.95 -13.60
N MET A 289 3.59 -21.63 -14.49
CA MET A 289 2.21 -22.09 -14.23
C MET A 289 2.13 -22.99 -13.00
N THR A 290 3.06 -23.93 -12.86
CA THR A 290 3.13 -24.82 -11.68
C THR A 290 3.39 -24.02 -10.40
N TRP A 291 4.26 -23.02 -10.46
CA TRP A 291 4.56 -22.14 -9.33
C TRP A 291 3.37 -21.24 -8.96
N ILE A 292 2.58 -20.76 -9.92
CA ILE A 292 1.37 -19.98 -9.63
C ILE A 292 0.35 -20.84 -8.86
N LEU A 293 0.19 -22.11 -9.25
CA LEU A 293 -0.78 -23.03 -8.66
C LEU A 293 -0.37 -23.58 -7.28
N HIS A 294 0.93 -23.65 -6.99
CA HIS A 294 1.45 -24.38 -5.83
C HIS A 294 2.54 -23.66 -5.03
N GLY A 295 3.12 -22.60 -5.59
CA GLY A 295 4.39 -22.01 -5.18
C GLY A 295 4.29 -20.58 -4.67
N THR A 296 3.09 -20.00 -4.56
CA THR A 296 2.92 -18.86 -3.65
C THR A 296 3.13 -19.44 -2.25
N PRO A 297 4.26 -19.18 -1.58
CA PRO A 297 4.56 -19.86 -0.35
C PRO A 297 3.66 -19.27 0.73
N ASP A 298 2.61 -20.01 1.06
CA ASP A 298 2.07 -20.01 2.40
C ASP A 298 3.18 -20.56 3.29
N ARG A 299 3.95 -19.67 3.92
CA ARG A 299 4.80 -20.05 5.06
C ARG A 299 4.00 -20.72 6.18
N GLU A 300 2.66 -20.75 6.08
CA GLU A 300 1.74 -21.41 6.99
C GLU A 300 2.01 -22.92 7.21
N THR A 301 2.68 -23.61 6.27
CA THR A 301 2.96 -25.05 6.43
C THR A 301 4.36 -25.39 6.96
N ALA A 302 5.25 -24.41 7.18
CA ALA A 302 6.65 -24.70 7.51
C ALA A 302 6.94 -24.92 9.02
N THR A 303 5.98 -24.67 9.92
CA THR A 303 6.18 -24.82 11.38
C THR A 303 5.45 -26.02 12.01
N GLY A 304 5.11 -27.02 11.19
CA GLY A 304 4.53 -28.29 11.64
C GLY A 304 5.37 -29.52 11.28
N ALA A 305 6.62 -29.59 11.74
CA ALA A 305 7.43 -30.83 11.74
C ALA A 305 8.42 -30.84 12.91
#